data_AF-A0A3M1UMJ3-F1
#
_entry.id   AF-A0A3M1UMJ3-F1
#
_cell.length_a   1.000
_cell.length_b   1.000
_cell.length_c   1.000
_cell.angle_alpha   90.00
_cell.angle_beta   90.00
_cell.angle_gamma   90.00
#
_symmetry.space_group_name_H-M   'P 1'
#
loop_
_entity.id
_entity.type
_entity.pdbx_description
1 polymer ?
#
loop_
_entity_poly.entity_id
_entity_poly.type
_entity_poly.pdbx_seq_one_letter_code
_entity_poly.pdbx_strand_id
1 'polypeptide(L)'
;MTLTFNELRRIKDSLPDGSMRQIATKLGVSVETVRNYFGGYNYERGESMGVHLEPGPDGGIVHLDDTSILEMAQQILAGIGQTSGAA
;
A
#
# COMPACT_ATOMS: atom_id res chain seq x y z
N MET A 1 6.60 11.04 -0.86
CA MET A 1 5.77 11.18 0.36
C MET A 1 6.51 10.56 1.53
N THR A 2 6.50 11.19 2.71
CA THR A 2 7.23 10.69 3.90
C THR A 2 6.25 10.30 4.99
N LEU A 3 6.39 9.09 5.52
CA LEU A 3 5.59 8.59 6.64
C LEU A 3 6.35 7.49 7.38
N THR A 4 5.87 7.07 8.55
CA THR A 4 6.47 5.96 9.29
C THR A 4 6.03 4.60 8.74
N PHE A 5 6.85 3.57 8.98
CA PHE A 5 6.49 2.20 8.64
C PHE A 5 5.20 1.74 9.33
N ASN A 6 5.02 2.11 10.60
CA ASN A 6 3.78 1.82 11.33
C ASN A 6 2.55 2.48 10.69
N GLU A 7 2.67 3.69 10.14
CA GLU A 7 1.56 4.31 9.41
C GLU A 7 1.19 3.52 8.15
N LEU A 8 2.17 3.06 7.36
CA LEU A 8 1.90 2.18 6.21
C LEU A 8 1.21 0.89 6.64
N ARG A 9 1.65 0.30 7.75
CA ARG A 9 1.03 -0.91 8.30
C ARG A 9 -0.40 -0.67 8.74
N ARG A 10 -0.70 0.45 9.41
CA ARG A 10 -2.06 0.83 9.82
C ARG A 10 -2.99 0.99 8.62
N ILE A 11 -2.52 1.61 7.54
CA ILE A 11 -3.30 1.77 6.30
C ILE A 11 -3.62 0.39 5.72
N LYS A 12 -2.62 -0.47 5.59
CA LYS A 12 -2.77 -1.85 5.12
C LYS A 12 -3.77 -2.63 5.97
N ASP A 13 -3.64 -2.57 7.29
CA ASP A 13 -4.51 -3.29 8.24
C ASP A 13 -5.94 -2.75 8.25
N SER A 14 -6.16 -1.51 7.76
CA SER A 14 -7.48 -0.90 7.63
C SER A 14 -8.19 -1.26 6.31
N LEU A 15 -7.48 -1.83 5.34
CA LEU A 15 -8.05 -2.13 4.03
C LEU A 15 -9.09 -3.27 4.11
N PRO A 16 -10.25 -3.14 3.46
CA PRO A 16 -11.21 -4.24 3.31
C PRO A 16 -10.59 -5.45 2.60
N ASP A 17 -11.13 -6.64 2.85
CA ASP A 17 -10.77 -7.85 2.13
C ASP A 17 -10.85 -7.66 0.61
N GLY A 18 -9.85 -8.18 -0.11
CA GLY A 18 -9.77 -8.06 -1.57
C GLY A 18 -9.18 -6.74 -2.09
N SER A 19 -9.01 -5.71 -1.25
CA SER A 19 -8.47 -4.40 -1.67
C SER A 19 -7.10 -4.51 -2.33
N MET A 20 -6.20 -5.35 -1.81
CA MET A 20 -4.87 -5.55 -2.41
C MET A 20 -4.96 -6.10 -3.84
N ARG A 21 -5.91 -7.01 -4.11
CA ARG A 21 -6.16 -7.54 -5.45
C ARG A 21 -6.74 -6.47 -6.36
N GLN A 22 -7.68 -5.67 -5.85
CA GLN A 22 -8.26 -4.56 -6.60
C GLN A 22 -7.21 -3.53 -7.00
N ILE A 23 -6.32 -3.16 -6.07
CA ILE A 23 -5.22 -2.22 -6.32
C ILE A 23 -4.27 -2.78 -7.38
N ALA A 24 -3.85 -4.04 -7.24
CA ALA A 24 -2.98 -4.72 -8.17
C ALA A 24 -3.56 -4.71 -9.60
N THR A 25 -4.82 -5.11 -9.75
CA THR A 25 -5.52 -5.11 -11.05
C THR A 25 -5.60 -3.71 -11.65
N LYS A 26 -5.91 -2.68 -10.84
CA LYS A 26 -6.05 -1.30 -11.33
C LYS A 26 -4.73 -0.67 -11.78
N LEU A 27 -3.62 -0.97 -11.11
CA LEU A 27 -2.29 -0.46 -11.49
C LEU A 27 -1.54 -1.36 -12.47
N GLY A 28 -2.08 -2.54 -12.79
CA GLY A 28 -1.38 -3.51 -13.64
C GLY A 28 -0.13 -4.11 -12.99
N VAL A 29 -0.08 -4.17 -11.66
CA VAL A 29 1.03 -4.76 -10.88
C VAL A 29 0.60 -6.07 -10.22
N SER A 30 1.56 -6.81 -9.65
CA SER A 30 1.22 -8.03 -8.92
C SER A 30 0.67 -7.71 -7.52
N VAL A 31 -0.15 -8.61 -6.97
CA VAL A 31 -0.60 -8.51 -5.56
C VAL A 31 0.58 -8.55 -4.59
N GLU A 32 1.65 -9.27 -4.96
CA GLU A 32 2.89 -9.30 -4.19
C GLU A 32 3.57 -7.92 -4.16
N THR A 33 3.60 -7.20 -5.28
CA THR A 33 4.08 -5.81 -5.36
C THR A 33 3.31 -4.91 -4.40
N VAL A 34 1.97 -5.00 -4.39
CA VAL A 34 1.12 -4.24 -3.45
C VAL A 34 1.40 -4.63 -2.00
N ARG A 35 1.58 -5.92 -1.72
CA ARG A 35 1.90 -6.40 -0.37
C ARG A 35 3.26 -5.91 0.10
N ASN A 36 4.27 -5.94 -0.77
CA ASN A 36 5.64 -5.51 -0.47
C ASN A 36 5.70 -4.00 -0.22
N TYR A 37 4.90 -3.22 -0.96
CA TYR A 37 4.75 -1.79 -0.75
C TYR A 37 4.37 -1.42 0.69
N PHE A 38 3.47 -2.19 1.31
CA PHE A 38 3.08 -2.00 2.71
C PHE A 38 3.97 -2.75 3.72
N GLY A 39 5.20 -3.07 3.35
CA GLY A 39 6.16 -3.75 4.25
C GLY A 39 5.95 -5.26 4.35
N GLY A 40 5.55 -5.91 3.26
CA GLY A 40 5.52 -7.37 3.15
C GLY A 40 6.91 -8.00 3.38
N TYR A 41 6.97 -9.06 4.18
CA TYR A 41 8.20 -9.71 4.68
C TYR A 41 9.10 -10.39 3.63
N ASN A 42 8.91 -10.17 2.32
CA ASN A 42 9.71 -10.81 1.27
C ASN A 42 10.57 -9.79 0.50
N TYR A 43 11.51 -9.14 1.21
CA TYR A 43 12.56 -8.32 0.60
C TYR A 43 13.51 -9.13 -0.31
N GLU A 44 13.44 -10.46 -0.30
CA GLU A 44 14.29 -11.31 -1.14
C GLU A 44 13.81 -11.41 -2.60
N ARG A 45 12.56 -11.03 -2.93
CA ARG A 45 12.01 -11.24 -4.30
C ARG A 45 11.11 -10.12 -4.88
N GLY A 46 10.90 -9.02 -4.17
CA GLY A 46 10.14 -7.88 -4.70
C GLY A 46 11.05 -6.75 -5.17
N GLU A 47 10.83 -6.23 -6.37
CA GLU A 47 11.40 -4.94 -6.78
C GLU A 47 11.13 -3.91 -5.68
N SER A 48 12.19 -3.28 -5.17
CA SER A 48 12.07 -2.17 -4.22
C SER A 48 11.46 -1.00 -4.98
N MET A 49 10.13 -0.91 -4.99
CA MET A 49 9.43 0.24 -5.54
C MET A 49 9.67 1.47 -4.64
N GLY A 50 10.86 2.05 -4.73
CA GLY A 50 11.19 3.37 -4.19
C GLY A 50 10.89 3.56 -2.70
N VAL A 51 11.18 2.56 -1.86
CA VAL A 51 11.01 2.62 -0.40
C VAL A 51 12.39 2.75 0.25
N HIS A 52 12.74 3.95 0.73
CA HIS A 52 13.91 4.12 1.60
C HIS A 52 13.49 3.96 3.06
N LEU A 53 14.11 3.03 3.77
CA LEU A 53 13.83 2.73 5.18
C LEU A 53 14.99 3.22 6.05
N GLU A 54 14.73 4.24 6.86
CA GLU A 54 15.66 4.67 7.91
C GLU A 54 15.25 4.05 9.24
N PRO A 55 16.14 3.33 9.95
CA PRO A 55 15.80 2.72 11.22
C PRO A 55 15.46 3.78 12.28
N GLY A 56 14.41 3.54 13.07
CA GLY A 56 13.95 4.49 14.07
C GLY A 56 12.73 4.00 14.85
N PRO A 57 12.22 4.81 15.80
CA PRO A 57 10.92 4.55 16.43
C PRO A 57 9.82 4.38 15.38
N ASP A 58 8.77 3.63 15.72
CA ASP A 58 7.65 3.33 14.81
C ASP A 58 7.99 2.51 13.54
N GLY A 59 9.07 1.73 13.61
CA GLY A 59 9.51 0.86 12.52
C GLY A 59 10.33 1.58 11.44
N GLY A 60 10.68 2.84 11.69
CA GLY A 60 11.50 3.65 10.79
C GLY A 60 10.70 4.61 9.91
N ILE A 61 11.43 5.54 9.28
CA ILE A 61 10.88 6.47 8.29
C ILE A 61 10.90 5.77 6.93
N VAL A 62 9.77 5.88 6.24
CA VAL A 62 9.57 5.43 4.87
C VAL A 62 9.46 6.64 3.97
N HIS A 63 10.36 6.72 2.99
CA HIS A 63 10.19 7.63 1.87
C HIS A 63 9.62 6.86 0.68
N LEU A 64 8.49 7.33 0.14
CA LEU A 64 7.83 6.79 -1.04
C LEU A 64 8.08 7.68 -2.25
N ASP A 65 8.73 7.14 -3.27
CA ASP A 65 8.90 7.81 -4.56
C ASP A 65 7.64 7.72 -5.44
N ASP A 66 6.94 6.58 -5.40
CA ASP A 66 5.65 6.35 -6.08
C ASP A 66 4.55 6.17 -5.04
N THR A 67 3.53 7.02 -5.06
CA THR A 67 2.41 6.98 -4.13
C THR A 67 1.17 6.28 -4.69
N SER A 68 1.19 5.74 -5.91
CA SER A 68 0.01 5.23 -6.61
C SER A 68 -0.74 4.15 -5.80
N ILE A 69 0.00 3.24 -5.14
CA ILE A 69 -0.57 2.20 -4.28
C ILE A 69 -1.19 2.81 -3.02
N LEU A 70 -0.49 3.77 -2.39
CA LEU A 70 -0.98 4.48 -1.20
C LEU A 70 -2.24 5.30 -1.52
N GLU A 71 -2.25 6.02 -2.63
CA GLU A 71 -3.37 6.86 -3.04
C GLU A 71 -4.63 6.03 -3.30
N MET A 72 -4.51 4.90 -4.01
CA MET A 72 -5.66 4.02 -4.20
C MET A 72 -6.12 3.35 -2.90
N ALA A 73 -5.20 2.98 -2.01
CA ALA A 73 -5.57 2.47 -0.69
C ALA A 73 -6.39 3.51 0.08
N GLN A 74 -5.96 4.78 0.08
CA GLN A 74 -6.70 5.87 0.71
C GLN A 74 -8.07 6.12 0.05
N GLN A 75 -8.17 6.01 -1.28
CA GLN A 75 -9.46 6.11 -1.98
C GLN A 75 -10.43 5.00 -1.59
N ILE A 76 -9.94 3.76 -1.43
CA ILE A 76 -10.74 2.62 -0.96
C ILE A 76 -11.23 2.88 0.48
N LEU A 77 -10.36 3.35 1.37
CA LEU A 77 -10.70 3.66 2.76
C LEU A 77 -11.69 4.82 2.88
N ALA A 78 -11.59 5.82 2.02
CA ALA A 78 -12.53 6.93 1.96
C ALA A 78 -13.86 6.59 1.25
N GLY A 79 -14.02 5.35 0.75
CA GLY A 79 -15.24 4.89 0.08
C GLY A 79 -15.45 5.46 -1.33
N ILE A 80 -14.43 6.08 -1.93
CA ILE A 80 -14.52 6.83 -3.20
C ILE A 80 -14.44 5.89 -4.43
N GLY A 81 -14.82 4.62 -4.26
CA GLY A 81 -14.66 3.58 -5.30
C GLY A 81 -15.74 2.51 -5.29
N GLN A 82 -16.86 2.74 -4.60
CA GLN A 82 -18.00 1.83 -4.54
C GLN A 82 -19.29 2.61 -4.81
N THR A 83 -19.46 3.15 -6.02
CA THR A 83 -20.82 3.36 -6.52
C THR A 83 -21.38 1.99 -6.85
N SER A 84 -21.99 1.35 -5.84
CA SER A 84 -22.91 0.25 -6.06
C SER A 84 -24.06 0.79 -6.91
N GLY A 85 -23.94 0.63 -8.23
CA GLY A 85 -25.10 0.51 -9.10
C GLY A 85 -25.79 -0.80 -8.75
N ALA A 86 -26.70 -0.75 -7.78
CA ALA A 86 -27.74 -1.76 -7.63
C ALA A 86 -28.94 -1.25 -8.43
N ALA A 87 -29.12 -1.82 -9.62
CA ALA A 87 -30.40 -1.84 -10.32
C ALA A 87 -31.34 -2.86 -9.67
#